data_AF-A0A2E0ABG5-F1
#
_entry.id   AF-A0A2E0ABG5-F1
#
_cell.length_a   1.000
_cell.length_b   1.000
_cell.length_c   1.000
_cell.angle_alpha   90.00
_cell.angle_beta   90.00
_cell.angle_gamma   90.00
#
_symmetry.space_group_name_H-M   'P 1'
#
loop_
_entity.id
_entity.type
_entity.pdbx_description
1 polymer ?
#
loop_
_entity_poly.entity_id
_entity_poly.type
_entity_poly.pdbx_seq_one_letter_code
_entity_poly.pdbx_strand_id
1 'polypeptide(L)'
;MPDWLYQVRLKLSHELSEDLREDRPSKNADELREIASEYNMNIVCTFDAFEAYCVEAELNGIQSYPLYKWTKAVIQNPIKQQKHKKSFAFYLGLEQIYEKKIALAVQEKLEALKDKIDILDVNLIDSNPSKNPQPP
;
A
#
# COMPACT_ATOMS: atom_id res chain seq x y z
N MET A 1 15.62 -10.48 20.64
CA MET A 1 15.06 -9.17 20.26
C MET A 1 13.76 -9.46 19.53
N PRO A 2 12.69 -8.65 19.62
CA PRO A 2 11.52 -8.89 18.81
C PRO A 2 11.91 -8.80 17.33
N ASP A 3 11.54 -9.82 16.56
CA ASP A 3 11.68 -9.78 15.11
C ASP A 3 10.59 -8.88 14.57
N TRP A 4 10.93 -7.62 14.34
CA TRP A 4 10.02 -6.66 13.73
C TRP A 4 9.56 -7.18 12.37
N LEU A 5 8.28 -6.99 12.07
CA LEU A 5 7.72 -7.24 10.76
C LEU A 5 7.90 -6.00 9.86
N TYR A 6 7.71 -6.21 8.57
CA TYR A 6 7.97 -5.24 7.53
C TYR A 6 6.82 -5.15 6.55
N GLN A 7 6.69 -3.99 5.89
CA GLN A 7 5.77 -3.79 4.78
C GLN A 7 6.51 -3.15 3.60
N VAL A 8 6.25 -3.63 2.39
CA VAL A 8 6.73 -2.99 1.16
C VAL A 8 5.67 -2.02 0.66
N ARG A 9 6.09 -0.78 0.43
CA ARG A 9 5.25 0.29 -0.14
C ARG A 9 5.83 0.80 -1.44
N LEU A 10 4.96 1.15 -2.36
CA LEU A 10 5.29 1.75 -3.64
C LEU A 10 4.74 3.15 -3.76
N LYS A 11 5.47 4.00 -4.48
CA LYS A 11 4.93 5.20 -5.09
C LYS A 11 5.00 5.04 -6.60
N LEU A 12 3.88 5.18 -7.29
CA LEU A 12 3.77 4.95 -8.73
C LEU A 12 3.50 6.25 -9.49
N SER A 13 3.74 6.24 -10.80
CA SER A 13 3.24 7.29 -11.69
C SER A 13 1.71 7.35 -11.65
N HIS A 14 1.15 8.44 -12.18
CA HIS A 14 -0.30 8.57 -12.22
C HIS A 14 -0.94 7.50 -13.11
N GLU A 15 -0.39 7.26 -14.28
CA GLU A 15 -0.93 6.31 -15.26
C GLU A 15 -0.92 4.88 -14.69
N LEU A 16 0.23 4.41 -14.21
CA LEU A 16 0.35 3.09 -13.60
C LEU A 16 -0.54 2.94 -12.35
N SER A 17 -0.72 4.00 -11.58
CA SER A 17 -1.63 3.97 -10.43
C SER A 17 -3.09 3.79 -10.84
N GLU A 18 -3.55 4.46 -11.90
CA GLU A 18 -4.94 4.31 -12.36
C GLU A 18 -5.15 2.94 -13.00
N ASP A 19 -4.17 2.43 -13.75
CA ASP A 19 -4.25 1.09 -14.36
C ASP A 19 -4.43 -0.01 -13.32
N LEU A 20 -3.70 0.06 -12.20
CA LEU A 20 -3.85 -0.89 -11.09
C LEU A 20 -5.18 -0.73 -10.35
N ARG A 21 -5.61 0.50 -10.09
CA ARG A 21 -6.83 0.78 -9.30
C ARG A 21 -8.10 0.41 -10.04
N GLU A 22 -8.13 0.65 -11.35
CA GLU A 22 -9.30 0.39 -12.19
C GLU A 22 -9.24 -0.96 -12.90
N ASP A 23 -8.23 -1.78 -12.59
CA ASP A 23 -7.97 -3.07 -13.22
C ASP A 23 -7.89 -3.01 -14.75
N ARG A 24 -7.27 -1.95 -15.27
CA ARG A 24 -7.11 -1.76 -16.72
C ARG A 24 -6.00 -2.68 -17.25
N PRO A 25 -6.13 -3.17 -18.51
CA PRO A 25 -5.06 -3.90 -19.17
C PRO A 25 -3.83 -3.01 -19.35
N SER A 26 -2.70 -3.41 -18.74
CA SER A 26 -1.47 -2.63 -18.78
C SER A 26 -0.29 -3.53 -18.47
N LYS A 27 0.67 -3.62 -19.40
CA LYS A 27 1.85 -4.48 -19.23
C LYS A 27 2.61 -4.14 -17.95
N ASN A 28 2.73 -2.85 -17.63
CA ASN A 28 3.44 -2.39 -16.43
C ASN A 28 2.67 -2.78 -15.15
N ALA A 29 1.34 -2.73 -15.18
CA ALA A 29 0.51 -3.19 -14.06
C ALA A 29 0.57 -4.71 -13.91
N ASP A 30 0.62 -5.45 -15.02
CA ASP A 30 0.70 -6.92 -15.04
C ASP A 30 2.01 -7.42 -14.43
N GLU A 31 3.15 -6.78 -14.73
CA GLU A 31 4.45 -7.10 -14.10
C GLU A 31 4.40 -6.96 -12.56
N LEU A 32 3.68 -5.94 -12.06
CA LEU A 32 3.46 -5.77 -10.63
C LEU A 32 2.55 -6.87 -10.06
N ARG A 33 1.44 -7.17 -10.74
CA ARG A 33 0.52 -8.25 -10.35
C ARG A 33 1.22 -9.61 -10.31
N GLU A 34 2.12 -9.87 -11.26
CA GLU A 34 2.93 -11.10 -11.32
C GLU A 34 3.84 -11.23 -10.09
N ILE A 35 4.55 -10.16 -9.71
CA ILE A 35 5.34 -10.15 -8.47
C ILE A 35 4.45 -10.43 -7.27
N ALA A 36 3.30 -9.76 -7.18
CA ALA A 36 2.38 -9.97 -6.07
C ALA A 36 1.92 -11.43 -6.00
N SER A 37 1.52 -12.02 -7.13
CA SER A 37 1.09 -13.41 -7.23
C SER A 37 2.19 -14.40 -6.87
N GLU A 38 3.45 -14.16 -7.25
CA GLU A 38 4.58 -15.04 -6.92
C GLU A 38 4.76 -15.21 -5.40
N TYR A 39 4.45 -14.17 -4.63
CA TYR A 39 4.57 -14.15 -3.18
C TYR A 39 3.23 -14.32 -2.45
N ASN A 40 2.15 -14.67 -3.16
CA ASN A 40 0.78 -14.75 -2.61
C ASN A 40 0.32 -13.45 -1.94
N MET A 41 0.68 -12.32 -2.54
CA MET A 41 0.38 -10.99 -2.06
C MET A 41 -0.65 -10.27 -2.93
N ASN A 42 -1.28 -9.28 -2.32
CA ASN A 42 -2.15 -8.32 -2.99
C ASN A 42 -1.48 -6.94 -3.01
N ILE A 43 -1.66 -6.20 -4.11
CA ILE A 43 -1.24 -4.80 -4.21
C ILE A 43 -2.46 -3.94 -3.90
N VAL A 44 -2.37 -3.19 -2.81
CA VAL A 44 -3.48 -2.39 -2.29
C VAL A 44 -3.16 -0.92 -2.40
N CYS A 45 -4.00 -0.15 -3.09
CA CYS A 45 -3.93 1.30 -3.10
C CYS A 45 -4.26 1.84 -1.70
N THR A 46 -3.43 2.74 -1.19
CA THR A 46 -3.60 3.33 0.15
C THR A 46 -4.88 4.16 0.21
N PHE A 47 -5.22 4.87 -0.86
CA PHE A 47 -6.44 5.67 -0.92
C PHE A 47 -7.69 4.78 -0.89
N ASP A 48 -7.72 3.73 -1.71
CA ASP A 48 -8.88 2.84 -1.79
C ASP A 48 -9.06 2.06 -0.47
N ALA A 49 -7.97 1.69 0.20
CA ALA A 49 -8.01 1.13 1.56
C ALA A 49 -8.58 2.11 2.60
N PHE A 50 -8.27 3.41 2.48
CA PHE A 50 -8.85 4.43 3.34
C PHE A 50 -10.35 4.62 3.10
N GLU A 51 -10.80 4.57 1.84
CA GLU A 51 -12.22 4.62 1.51
C GLU A 51 -12.95 3.39 2.08
N ALA A 52 -12.42 2.19 1.86
CA ALA A 52 -12.97 0.95 2.39
C ALA A 52 -13.07 0.98 3.93
N TYR A 53 -12.01 1.44 4.62
CA TYR A 53 -12.01 1.61 6.07
C TYR A 53 -13.10 2.58 6.56
N CYS A 54 -13.32 3.69 5.85
CA CYS A 54 -14.38 4.64 6.21
C CYS A 54 -15.78 4.04 6.02
N VAL A 55 -16.00 3.33 4.92
CA VAL A 55 -17.28 2.65 4.63
C VAL A 55 -17.57 1.59 5.70
N GLU A 56 -16.58 0.78 6.04
CA GLU A 56 -16.71 -0.25 7.08
C GLU A 56 -17.04 0.38 8.45
N ALA A 57 -16.36 1.47 8.81
CA ALA A 57 -16.61 2.21 10.04
C ALA A 57 -18.03 2.81 10.11
N GLU A 58 -18.51 3.36 9.00
CA GLU A 58 -19.85 3.93 8.90
C GLU A 58 -20.95 2.86 9.01
N LEU A 59 -20.70 1.65 8.51
CA LEU A 59 -21.63 0.51 8.59
C LEU A 59 -21.66 -0.15 9.99
N ASN A 60 -20.51 -0.25 10.66
CA ASN A 60 -20.36 -0.98 11.93
C ASN A 60 -20.37 -0.08 13.17
N GLY A 61 -20.41 1.24 12.99
CA GLY A 61 -20.33 2.23 14.06
C GLY A 61 -18.89 2.72 14.27
N ILE A 62 -18.69 4.02 14.08
CA ILE A 62 -17.37 4.67 14.03
C ILE A 62 -16.58 4.61 15.35
N GLN A 63 -17.21 4.24 16.46
CA GLN A 63 -16.60 4.23 17.80
C GLN A 63 -15.49 3.18 17.94
N SER A 64 -15.59 2.07 17.20
CA SER A 64 -14.58 1.00 17.15
C SER A 64 -13.44 1.30 16.17
N TYR A 65 -13.50 2.44 15.47
CA TYR A 65 -12.60 2.79 14.37
C TYR A 65 -11.82 4.06 14.74
N PRO A 66 -10.78 3.97 15.58
CA PRO A 66 -10.09 5.13 16.16
C PRO A 66 -9.53 6.08 15.09
N LEU A 67 -9.11 5.55 13.93
CA LEU A 67 -8.59 6.36 12.84
C LEU A 67 -9.66 7.02 11.95
N TYR A 68 -10.96 6.75 12.16
CA TYR A 68 -12.02 7.15 11.23
C TYR A 68 -12.01 8.65 10.90
N LYS A 69 -11.96 9.52 11.92
CA LYS A 69 -11.98 10.98 11.71
C LYS A 69 -10.77 11.44 10.89
N TRP A 70 -9.59 10.91 11.21
CA TRP A 70 -8.36 11.25 10.50
C TRP A 70 -8.41 10.74 9.05
N THR A 71 -8.77 9.47 8.86
CA THR A 71 -8.88 8.83 7.54
C THR A 71 -9.91 9.55 6.67
N LYS A 72 -11.08 9.91 7.23
CA LYS A 72 -12.11 10.68 6.53
C LYS A 72 -11.59 12.04 6.07
N ALA A 73 -10.87 12.75 6.92
CA ALA A 73 -10.26 14.03 6.58
C ALA A 73 -9.17 13.91 5.52
N VAL A 74 -8.43 12.78 5.48
CA VAL A 74 -7.46 12.48 4.42
C VAL A 74 -8.17 12.29 3.09
N ILE A 75 -9.22 11.46 3.04
CA ILE A 75 -9.92 11.18 1.78
C ILE A 75 -10.76 12.36 1.28
N GLN A 76 -11.13 13.32 2.13
CA GLN A 76 -11.83 14.54 1.71
C GLN A 76 -10.90 15.66 1.22
N ASN A 77 -9.58 15.53 1.39
CA ASN A 77 -8.62 16.56 0.98
C ASN A 77 -8.03 16.24 -0.41
N PRO A 78 -8.31 17.05 -1.46
CA PRO A 78 -7.88 16.75 -2.83
C PRO A 78 -6.36 16.57 -3.00
N ILE A 79 -5.54 17.34 -2.27
CA ILE A 79 -4.08 17.23 -2.32
C ILE A 79 -3.63 15.88 -1.74
N LYS A 80 -4.22 15.48 -0.61
CA LYS A 80 -3.93 14.19 0.01
C LYS A 80 -4.45 13.02 -0.84
N GLN A 81 -5.63 13.16 -1.47
CA GLN A 81 -6.14 12.16 -2.42
C GLN A 81 -5.12 11.88 -3.53
N GLN A 82 -4.62 12.91 -4.21
CA GLN A 82 -3.64 12.75 -5.28
C GLN A 82 -2.36 12.06 -4.81
N LYS A 83 -1.91 12.34 -3.59
CA LYS A 83 -0.76 11.66 -2.98
C LYS A 83 -1.05 10.18 -2.72
N HIS A 84 -2.17 9.87 -2.07
CA HIS A 84 -2.49 8.50 -1.63
C HIS A 84 -2.96 7.59 -2.76
N LYS A 85 -3.55 8.12 -3.83
CA LYS A 85 -3.89 7.36 -5.04
C LYS A 85 -2.67 6.80 -5.76
N LYS A 86 -1.51 7.45 -5.63
CA LYS A 86 -0.23 6.98 -6.17
C LYS A 86 0.53 6.06 -5.21
N SER A 87 0.00 5.83 -4.00
CA SER A 87 0.69 5.09 -2.95
C SER A 87 0.07 3.70 -2.81
N PHE A 88 0.88 2.66 -2.88
CA PHE A 88 0.44 1.27 -2.78
C PHE A 88 1.21 0.52 -1.70
N ALA A 89 0.64 -0.55 -1.19
CA ALA A 89 1.26 -1.45 -0.25
C ALA A 89 1.02 -2.90 -0.67
N PHE A 90 2.02 -3.76 -0.44
CA PHE A 90 1.86 -5.20 -0.59
C PHE A 90 1.33 -5.80 0.71
N TYR A 91 0.25 -6.59 0.63
CA TYR A 91 -0.32 -7.33 1.76
C TYR A 91 -0.16 -8.82 1.50
N LEU A 92 0.21 -9.59 2.53
CA LEU A 92 0.25 -11.06 2.47
C LEU A 92 -1.13 -11.59 2.91
N GLY A 93 -2.00 -11.90 1.94
CA GLY A 93 -3.42 -12.13 2.24
C GLY A 93 -4.06 -10.88 2.85
N LEU A 94 -4.45 -10.96 4.12
CA LEU A 94 -4.98 -9.83 4.91
C LEU A 94 -3.90 -9.15 5.77
N GLU A 95 -2.71 -9.74 5.87
CA GLU A 95 -1.63 -9.25 6.72
C GLU A 95 -0.89 -8.09 6.04
N GLN A 96 -0.89 -6.94 6.70
CA GLN A 96 -0.24 -5.73 6.17
C GLN A 96 1.28 -5.70 6.41
N ILE A 97 1.75 -6.46 7.39
CA ILE A 97 3.15 -6.57 7.79
C ILE A 97 3.54 -8.05 7.86
N TYR A 98 4.75 -8.37 7.43
CA TYR A 98 5.22 -9.74 7.26
C TYR A 98 6.72 -9.85 7.48
N GLU A 99 7.24 -11.08 7.46
CA GLU A 99 8.65 -11.34 7.77
C GLU A 99 9.61 -10.59 6.83
N LYS A 100 10.72 -10.14 7.42
CA LYS A 100 11.77 -9.39 6.72
C LYS A 100 12.25 -10.08 5.45
N LYS A 101 12.41 -11.40 5.49
CA LYS A 101 12.91 -12.20 4.37
C LYS A 101 12.02 -12.03 3.13
N ILE A 102 10.70 -12.12 3.33
CA ILE A 102 9.72 -11.94 2.25
C ILE A 102 9.76 -10.49 1.76
N ALA A 103 9.80 -9.53 2.69
CA ALA A 103 9.82 -8.10 2.34
C ALA A 103 11.06 -7.68 1.53
N LEU A 104 12.24 -8.20 1.88
CA LEU A 104 13.47 -7.98 1.11
C LEU A 104 13.38 -8.63 -0.29
N ALA A 105 12.86 -9.86 -0.39
CA ALA A 105 12.74 -10.55 -1.68
C ALA A 105 11.77 -9.82 -2.64
N VAL A 106 10.65 -9.31 -2.12
CA VAL A 106 9.71 -8.49 -2.90
C VAL A 106 10.36 -7.15 -3.29
N GLN A 107 11.04 -6.47 -2.36
CA GLN A 107 11.72 -5.21 -2.63
C GLN A 107 12.76 -5.36 -3.73
N GLU A 108 13.60 -6.41 -3.69
CA GLU A 108 14.65 -6.64 -4.68
C GLU A 108 14.07 -6.79 -6.10
N LYS A 109 12.97 -7.53 -6.26
CA LYS A 109 12.29 -7.65 -7.56
C LYS A 109 11.73 -6.32 -8.05
N LEU A 110 11.14 -5.53 -7.15
CA LEU A 110 10.59 -4.22 -7.50
C LEU A 110 11.69 -3.24 -7.90
N GLU A 111 12.82 -3.20 -7.19
CA GLU A 111 13.96 -2.36 -7.55
C GLU A 111 14.55 -2.76 -8.91
N ALA A 112 14.61 -4.06 -9.23
CA ALA A 112 15.07 -4.54 -10.53
C ALA A 112 14.13 -4.17 -11.71
N LEU A 113 12.86 -3.88 -11.42
CA LEU A 113 11.87 -3.43 -12.40
C LEU A 113 11.68 -1.92 -12.41
N LYS A 114 12.12 -1.20 -11.39
CA LYS A 114 11.85 0.24 -11.18
C LYS A 114 12.22 1.13 -12.37
N ASP A 115 13.31 0.82 -13.06
CA ASP A 115 13.74 1.60 -14.23
C ASP A 115 13.01 1.20 -15.54
N LYS A 116 12.26 0.10 -15.51
CA LYS A 116 11.56 -0.46 -16.69
C LYS A 116 10.06 -0.15 -16.69
N ILE A 117 9.48 -0.01 -15.51
CA ILE A 117 8.06 0.27 -15.30
C ILE A 117 7.97 1.48 -14.36
N ASP A 118 6.98 2.36 -14.54
CA ASP A 118 6.92 3.70 -13.93
C ASP A 118 6.70 3.73 -12.38
N ILE A 119 7.53 3.00 -11.65
CA ILE A 119 7.67 3.03 -10.19
C ILE A 119 8.56 4.22 -9.84
N LEU A 120 8.02 5.15 -9.07
CA LEU A 120 8.74 6.33 -8.60
C LEU A 120 9.57 6.01 -7.35
N ASP A 121 9.07 5.15 -6.49
CA ASP A 121 9.73 4.82 -5.23
C ASP A 121 9.32 3.46 -4.67
N VAL A 122 10.26 2.79 -3.99
CA VAL A 122 10.07 1.51 -3.29
C VAL A 122 10.57 1.69 -1.86
N ASN A 123 9.69 1.52 -0.89
CA ASN A 123 10.01 1.73 0.52
C ASN A 123 9.78 0.46 1.33
N LEU A 124 10.77 0.10 2.15
CA LEU A 124 10.66 -0.96 3.14
C LEU A 124 10.40 -0.34 4.52
N ILE A 125 9.18 -0.52 5.04
CA ILE A 125 8.77 0.05 6.32
C ILE A 125 8.93 -0.98 7.44
N ASP A 126 9.68 -0.61 8.48
CA ASP A 126 9.85 -1.38 9.71
C ASP A 126 8.67 -1.10 10.67
N SER A 127 8.07 -2.16 11.23
CA SER A 127 6.96 -2.06 12.21
C SER A 127 7.38 -1.51 13.57
N ASN A 128 8.68 -1.31 13.82
CA ASN A 128 9.18 -0.68 15.03
C ASN A 128 8.57 0.72 15.22
N PRO A 129 7.77 0.95 16.28
CA PRO A 129 7.10 2.23 16.52
C PRO A 129 8.05 3.42 16.66
N SER A 130 9.30 3.19 17.12
CA SER A 130 10.32 4.25 17.21
C SER A 130 10.76 4.77 15.84
N LYS A 131 10.52 4.00 14.77
CA LYS A 131 10.84 4.36 13.38
C LYS A 131 9.59 4.69 12.56
N ASN A 132 8.39 4.33 13.03
CA ASN A 132 7.13 4.52 12.32
C ASN A 132 6.03 5.06 13.25
N PRO A 133 6.01 6.39 13.51
CA PRO A 133 5.03 6.99 14.40
C PRO A 133 3.62 6.91 13.80
N GLN A 134 2.64 6.54 14.63
CA GLN A 134 1.24 6.45 14.22
C GLN A 134 0.59 7.84 14.16
N PRO A 135 -0.38 8.07 13.26
CA PRO A 135 -1.17 9.29 13.26
C PRO A 135 -1.95 9.47 14.58
N PRO A 136 -2.22 10.72 14.98
CA PRO A 136 -2.90 11.07 16.23
C PRO A 136 -4.39 10.72 16.25
#